data_AF-A0A9E3V4F9-F1
#
_entry.id   AF-A0A9E3V4F9-F1
#
_cell.length_a   1.000
_cell.length_b   1.000
_cell.length_c   1.000
_cell.angle_alpha   90.00
_cell.angle_beta   90.00
_cell.angle_gamma   90.00
#
_symmetry.space_group_name_H-M   'P 1'
#
loop_
_entity.id
_entity.type
_entity.pdbx_description
1 polymer ?
#
loop_
_entity_poly.entity_id
_entity_poly.type
_entity_poly.pdbx_seq_one_letter_code
_entity_poly.pdbx_strand_id
1 'polypeptide(L)'
;MARLHLGSRGLDVERMELQLRRLGLFDGAVDGRLDQRAERALKAYERQRGIPADGTAGVKEQRALKQDSLETPTHRGLHRGDSGKRVANLKRDLFGLGLVKTPAGDRFQRSVAEAVKRFERQHHLRADGVADLKTERLLHRAANRVPRERHPHVARPPADYHHVHFRGVTLNERTKVMLQRAELYAHKLGVHGDFGLVQGSYHPGVAASAGTHDGGGAMDVSVAGRSHATQLKMVKALRLAGFAAWTRGPADGFSPHIHAIAIGDRDLAPLARQQVHDYFAGRNGLASNLVDPDRAVGRPYPRWAAKHR
;
A
#
# COMPACT_ATOMS: atom_id res chain seq x y z
N MET A 1 -5.04 4.54 -34.15
CA MET A 1 -4.71 5.96 -33.93
C MET A 1 -4.64 6.61 -35.30
N ALA A 2 -5.47 7.61 -35.55
CA ALA A 2 -5.43 8.38 -36.79
C ALA A 2 -4.25 9.35 -36.75
N ARG A 3 -3.72 9.76 -37.92
CA ARG A 3 -2.68 10.81 -38.02
C ARG A 3 -3.29 12.16 -37.62
N LEU A 4 -2.63 12.88 -36.73
CA LEU A 4 -3.03 14.23 -36.31
C LEU A 4 -2.31 15.27 -37.18
N HIS A 5 -3.01 16.32 -37.57
CA HIS A 5 -2.51 17.43 -38.38
C HIS A 5 -3.35 18.69 -38.14
N LEU A 6 -2.92 19.85 -38.65
CA LEU A 6 -3.69 21.10 -38.57
C LEU A 6 -5.14 20.90 -39.03
N GLY A 7 -6.10 21.29 -38.21
CA GLY A 7 -7.54 21.09 -38.44
C GLY A 7 -8.11 19.79 -37.88
N SER A 8 -7.28 18.85 -37.40
CA SER A 8 -7.75 17.65 -36.68
C SER A 8 -8.55 18.04 -35.44
N ARG A 9 -9.56 17.24 -35.09
CA ARG A 9 -10.41 17.46 -33.91
C ARG A 9 -10.72 16.17 -33.16
N GLY A 10 -11.01 16.28 -31.87
CA GLY A 10 -11.51 15.19 -31.03
C GLY A 10 -10.51 14.71 -29.96
N LEU A 11 -10.84 13.59 -29.31
CA LEU A 11 -10.15 13.11 -28.11
C LEU A 11 -8.67 12.78 -28.30
N ASP A 12 -8.25 12.41 -29.51
CA ASP A 12 -6.83 12.15 -29.80
C ASP A 12 -6.01 13.46 -29.81
N VAL A 13 -6.61 14.57 -30.27
CA VAL A 13 -6.01 15.91 -30.21
C VAL A 13 -5.96 16.41 -28.77
N GLU A 14 -7.05 16.25 -28.02
CA GLU A 14 -7.10 16.64 -26.60
C GLU A 14 -6.01 15.93 -25.79
N ARG A 15 -5.80 14.64 -26.06
CA ARG A 15 -4.71 13.85 -25.46
C ARG A 15 -3.33 14.39 -25.85
N MET A 16 -3.12 14.73 -27.13
CA MET A 16 -1.86 15.32 -27.60
C MET A 16 -1.58 16.67 -26.93
N GLU A 17 -2.56 17.56 -26.85
CA GLU A 17 -2.47 18.86 -26.18
C GLU A 17 -2.11 18.72 -24.69
N LEU A 18 -2.74 17.76 -23.99
CA LEU A 18 -2.38 17.44 -22.61
C LEU A 18 -0.94 16.96 -22.47
N GLN A 19 -0.44 16.16 -23.41
CA GLN A 19 0.92 15.65 -23.42
C GLN A 19 1.94 16.75 -23.70
N LEU A 20 1.68 17.61 -24.69
CA LEU A 20 2.50 18.77 -25.01
C LEU A 20 2.51 19.78 -23.86
N ARG A 21 1.36 20.00 -23.20
CA ARG A 21 1.27 20.84 -22.01
C ARG A 21 2.07 20.26 -20.86
N ARG A 22 2.02 18.94 -20.68
CA ARG A 22 2.85 18.23 -19.70
C ARG A 22 4.33 18.35 -19.99
N LEU A 23 4.74 18.48 -21.25
CA LEU A 23 6.12 18.73 -21.67
C LEU A 23 6.54 20.21 -21.55
N GLY A 24 5.62 21.10 -21.17
CA GLY A 24 5.87 22.56 -21.15
C GLY A 24 5.93 23.20 -22.53
N LEU A 25 5.44 22.50 -23.57
CA LEU A 25 5.48 22.94 -24.96
C LEU A 25 4.17 23.58 -25.44
N PHE A 26 3.09 23.40 -24.68
CA PHE A 26 1.78 23.94 -24.99
C PHE A 26 1.21 24.67 -23.78
N ASP A 27 0.79 25.90 -24.00
CA ASP A 27 0.27 26.83 -22.99
C ASP A 27 -1.18 27.27 -23.31
N GLY A 28 -1.81 26.65 -24.31
CA GLY A 28 -3.19 26.91 -24.73
C GLY A 28 -4.26 26.13 -23.97
N ALA A 29 -5.51 26.42 -24.32
CA ALA A 29 -6.64 25.62 -23.88
C ALA A 29 -6.55 24.21 -24.48
N VAL A 30 -6.92 23.21 -23.69
CA VAL A 30 -7.05 21.82 -24.17
C VAL A 30 -8.50 21.66 -24.60
N ASP A 31 -8.78 21.90 -25.87
CA ASP A 31 -10.14 21.92 -26.43
C ASP A 31 -10.35 20.86 -27.51
N GLY A 32 -9.32 20.05 -27.77
CA GLY A 32 -9.36 18.98 -28.75
C GLY A 32 -9.40 19.50 -30.18
N ARG A 33 -8.86 20.70 -30.46
CA ARG A 33 -8.75 21.28 -31.80
C ARG A 33 -7.29 21.59 -32.11
N LEU A 34 -6.75 20.91 -33.12
CA LEU A 34 -5.37 21.12 -33.53
C LEU A 34 -5.32 22.39 -34.38
N ASP A 35 -5.28 23.53 -33.70
CA ASP A 35 -5.15 24.86 -34.26
C ASP A 35 -3.68 25.24 -34.48
N GLN A 36 -3.44 26.47 -34.94
CA GLN A 36 -2.07 26.94 -35.18
C GLN A 36 -1.20 26.97 -33.90
N ARG A 37 -1.80 27.09 -32.71
CA ARG A 37 -1.07 27.08 -31.44
C ARG A 37 -0.66 25.66 -31.06
N ALA A 38 -1.57 24.69 -31.18
CA ALA A 38 -1.30 23.28 -30.96
C ALA A 38 -0.29 22.73 -31.98
N GLU A 39 -0.39 23.14 -33.24
CA GLU A 39 0.57 22.79 -34.30
C GLU A 39 1.97 23.33 -33.98
N ARG A 40 2.09 24.59 -33.52
CA ARG A 40 3.38 25.15 -33.09
C ARG A 40 4.01 24.35 -31.94
N ALA A 41 3.20 23.92 -30.97
CA ALA A 41 3.65 23.07 -29.87
C ALA A 41 4.10 21.68 -30.33
N LEU A 42 3.37 21.07 -31.27
CA LEU A 42 3.75 19.80 -31.88
C LEU A 42 5.06 19.92 -32.66
N LYS A 43 5.23 20.97 -33.48
CA LYS A 43 6.49 21.25 -34.18
C LYS A 43 7.65 21.51 -33.21
N ALA A 44 7.39 22.13 -32.07
CA ALA A 44 8.40 22.32 -31.03
C ALA A 44 8.85 20.97 -30.42
N TYR A 45 7.90 20.07 -30.16
CA TYR A 45 8.20 18.70 -29.71
C TYR A 45 9.00 17.91 -30.75
N GLU A 46 8.59 17.96 -32.03
CA GLU A 46 9.29 17.29 -33.13
C GLU A 46 10.74 17.77 -33.25
N ARG A 47 10.98 19.08 -33.16
CA ARG A 47 12.33 19.67 -33.10
C ARG A 47 13.14 19.17 -31.90
N GLN A 48 12.55 19.10 -30.72
CA GLN A 48 13.23 18.58 -29.51
C GLN A 48 13.66 17.12 -29.65
N ARG A 49 12.96 16.34 -30.47
CA ARG A 49 13.24 14.92 -30.71
C ARG A 49 14.10 14.62 -31.93
N GLY A 50 14.53 15.66 -32.65
CA GLY A 50 15.32 15.48 -33.88
C GLY A 50 14.55 14.74 -34.97
N ILE A 51 13.21 14.84 -34.99
CA ILE A 51 12.36 14.31 -36.06
C ILE A 51 11.85 15.48 -36.95
N PRO A 52 11.45 15.23 -38.22
CA PRO A 52 10.94 16.28 -39.10
C PRO A 52 9.79 17.06 -38.47
N ALA A 53 9.94 18.39 -38.37
CA ALA A 53 8.98 19.26 -37.70
C ALA A 53 7.84 19.71 -38.64
N ASP A 54 7.14 18.74 -39.23
CA ASP A 54 6.07 18.97 -40.20
C ASP A 54 4.71 19.29 -39.55
N GLY A 55 4.61 19.20 -38.22
CA GLY A 55 3.38 19.47 -37.48
C GLY A 55 2.35 18.36 -37.61
N THR A 56 2.78 17.14 -37.92
CA THR A 56 1.90 15.99 -38.06
C THR A 56 2.32 14.84 -37.15
N ALA A 57 1.37 14.35 -36.35
CA ALA A 57 1.62 13.30 -35.39
C ALA A 57 1.02 11.98 -35.91
N GLY A 58 1.85 11.15 -36.55
CA GLY A 58 1.53 9.76 -36.86
C GLY A 58 1.56 8.84 -35.63
N VAL A 59 1.37 7.55 -35.83
CA VAL A 59 1.34 6.57 -34.72
C VAL A 59 2.66 6.53 -33.95
N LYS A 60 3.79 6.69 -34.63
CA LYS A 60 5.13 6.66 -34.02
C LYS A 60 5.35 7.90 -33.15
N GLU A 61 4.96 9.06 -33.67
CA GLU A 61 5.09 10.37 -33.02
C GLU A 61 4.18 10.45 -31.80
N GLN A 62 2.92 10.01 -31.92
CA GLN A 62 1.99 9.94 -30.80
C GLN A 62 2.47 8.97 -29.70
N ARG A 63 3.10 7.86 -30.07
CA ARG A 63 3.69 6.93 -29.10
C ARG A 63 4.90 7.55 -28.40
N ALA A 64 5.79 8.20 -29.13
CA ALA A 64 6.94 8.90 -28.57
C ALA A 64 6.48 10.04 -27.65
N LEU A 65 5.51 10.86 -28.09
CA LEU A 65 4.97 11.98 -27.32
C LEU A 65 4.31 11.48 -26.03
N LYS A 66 3.57 10.37 -26.12
CA LYS A 66 3.05 9.68 -24.94
C LYS A 66 4.15 9.20 -24.02
N GLN A 67 5.24 8.64 -24.52
CA GLN A 67 6.37 8.19 -23.69
C GLN A 67 7.08 9.38 -23.04
N ASP A 68 7.38 10.43 -23.78
CA ASP A 68 8.14 11.58 -23.29
C ASP A 68 7.34 12.47 -22.34
N SER A 69 6.03 12.63 -22.59
CA SER A 69 5.12 13.32 -21.67
C SER A 69 4.84 12.52 -20.39
N LEU A 70 5.20 11.23 -20.37
CA LEU A 70 5.33 10.45 -19.15
C LEU A 70 6.69 10.65 -18.47
N GLU A 71 7.61 11.43 -19.06
CA GLU A 71 9.01 11.57 -18.64
C GLU A 71 9.45 13.00 -18.20
N THR A 72 8.86 14.16 -18.60
CA THR A 72 9.21 15.51 -18.00
C THR A 72 8.25 16.68 -18.35
N PRO A 73 8.17 17.85 -17.63
CA PRO A 73 8.87 18.36 -16.44
C PRO A 73 7.94 18.53 -15.21
N THR A 74 7.17 17.50 -14.85
CA THR A 74 6.67 17.31 -13.47
C THR A 74 7.31 16.11 -12.76
N HIS A 75 8.40 15.56 -13.32
CA HIS A 75 9.12 14.40 -12.82
C HIS A 75 10.54 14.71 -12.33
N ARG A 76 10.76 15.90 -11.73
CA ARG A 76 11.87 16.01 -10.77
C ARG A 76 11.64 14.92 -9.71
N GLY A 77 12.67 14.10 -9.47
CA GLY A 77 12.62 13.04 -8.46
C GLY A 77 12.32 13.63 -7.09
N LEU A 78 11.48 12.95 -6.32
CA LEU A 78 11.10 13.43 -5.00
C LEU A 78 12.30 13.33 -4.06
N HIS A 79 12.59 14.40 -3.33
CA HIS A 79 13.71 14.46 -2.41
C HIS A 79 13.33 15.16 -1.10
N ARG A 80 14.29 15.18 -0.17
CA ARG A 80 14.11 15.85 1.12
C ARG A 80 13.67 17.31 0.91
N GLY A 81 12.60 17.70 1.61
CA GLY A 81 11.99 19.03 1.51
C GLY A 81 10.69 19.05 0.70
N ASP A 82 10.48 18.09 -0.19
CA ASP A 82 9.25 18.03 -0.99
C ASP A 82 8.03 17.67 -0.14
N SER A 83 6.85 18.10 -0.60
CA SER A 83 5.59 17.73 0.02
C SER A 83 4.44 17.57 -0.98
N GLY A 84 3.33 17.00 -0.50
CA GLY A 84 2.08 16.88 -1.25
C GLY A 84 1.75 15.46 -1.69
N LYS A 85 0.74 15.32 -2.58
CA LYS A 85 0.12 14.02 -2.91
C LYS A 85 1.11 12.97 -3.43
N ARG A 86 2.13 13.38 -4.22
CA ARG A 86 3.18 12.46 -4.71
C ARG A 86 3.99 11.85 -3.56
N VAL A 87 4.40 12.67 -2.60
CA VAL A 87 5.12 12.21 -1.41
C VAL A 87 4.21 11.38 -0.49
N ALA A 88 2.95 11.75 -0.32
CA ALA A 88 1.99 10.94 0.43
C ALA A 88 1.82 9.54 -0.19
N ASN A 89 1.72 9.45 -1.52
CA ASN A 89 1.67 8.17 -2.25
C ASN A 89 2.96 7.37 -2.10
N LEU A 90 4.12 8.01 -2.26
CA LEU A 90 5.43 7.40 -2.04
C LEU A 90 5.53 6.81 -0.63
N LYS A 91 5.11 7.56 0.39
CA LYS A 91 5.13 7.11 1.79
C LYS A 91 4.17 5.95 2.03
N ARG A 92 3.00 5.96 1.42
CA ARG A 92 2.06 4.82 1.47
C ARG A 92 2.68 3.57 0.86
N ASP A 93 3.34 3.71 -0.29
CA ASP A 93 3.97 2.58 -0.97
C ASP A 93 5.18 2.06 -0.17
N LEU A 94 6.03 2.95 0.37
CA LEU A 94 7.12 2.61 1.29
C LEU A 94 6.60 1.91 2.55
N PHE A 95 5.47 2.36 3.09
CA PHE A 95 4.85 1.80 4.28
C PHE A 95 4.30 0.39 4.01
N GLY A 96 3.68 0.17 2.85
CA GLY A 96 3.24 -1.15 2.39
C GLY A 96 4.38 -2.15 2.22
N LEU A 97 5.58 -1.67 1.90
CA LEU A 97 6.83 -2.44 1.86
C LEU A 97 7.50 -2.57 3.25
N GLY A 98 7.01 -1.83 4.25
CA GLY A 98 7.56 -1.78 5.61
C GLY A 98 8.89 -1.02 5.72
N LEU A 99 9.17 -0.12 4.77
CA LEU A 99 10.39 0.69 4.73
C LEU A 99 10.29 1.98 5.57
N VAL A 100 9.05 2.38 5.91
CA VAL A 100 8.73 3.46 6.86
C VAL A 100 7.74 2.95 7.91
N LYS A 101 7.74 3.59 9.08
CA LYS A 101 6.83 3.25 10.20
C LYS A 101 5.40 3.69 9.96
N THR A 102 5.15 4.80 9.29
CA THR A 102 3.80 5.36 9.12
C THR A 102 3.62 5.89 7.69
N PRO A 103 2.43 5.70 7.09
CA PRO A 103 2.10 6.33 5.81
C PRO A 103 1.64 7.79 5.99
N ALA A 104 1.43 8.26 7.22
CA ALA A 104 0.77 9.54 7.51
C ALA A 104 1.62 10.76 7.14
N GLY A 105 0.93 11.83 6.73
CA GLY A 105 1.54 13.11 6.32
C GLY A 105 2.17 13.06 4.93
N ASP A 106 2.49 14.21 4.39
CA ASP A 106 2.83 14.39 2.98
C ASP A 106 4.23 14.96 2.76
N ARG A 107 5.07 15.06 3.80
CA ARG A 107 6.44 15.61 3.70
C ARG A 107 7.52 14.55 3.52
N PHE A 108 8.49 14.83 2.66
CA PHE A 108 9.65 13.99 2.39
C PHE A 108 10.77 14.37 3.34
N GLN A 109 10.86 13.69 4.47
CA GLN A 109 11.85 13.94 5.52
C GLN A 109 13.09 13.05 5.35
N ARG A 110 14.10 13.22 6.22
CA ARG A 110 15.30 12.37 6.24
C ARG A 110 14.96 10.87 6.35
N SER A 111 13.95 10.51 7.14
CA SER A 111 13.49 9.12 7.28
C SER A 111 12.96 8.52 5.97
N VAL A 112 12.28 9.33 5.16
CA VAL A 112 11.78 8.94 3.83
C VAL A 112 12.95 8.77 2.86
N ALA A 113 13.93 9.69 2.87
CA ALA A 113 15.15 9.57 2.05
C ALA A 113 15.91 8.28 2.33
N GLU A 114 16.10 7.93 3.61
CA GLU A 114 16.76 6.69 3.99
C GLU A 114 15.95 5.43 3.63
N ALA A 115 14.62 5.52 3.64
CA ALA A 115 13.76 4.45 3.17
C ALA A 115 13.87 4.23 1.65
N VAL A 116 13.92 5.33 0.89
CA VAL A 116 14.17 5.31 -0.56
C VAL A 116 15.55 4.72 -0.86
N LYS A 117 16.62 5.16 -0.19
CA LYS A 117 17.96 4.56 -0.33
C LYS A 117 18.00 3.06 -0.05
N ARG A 118 17.26 2.61 0.97
CA ARG A 118 17.15 1.17 1.28
C ARG A 118 16.48 0.41 0.12
N PHE A 119 15.39 0.94 -0.42
CA PHE A 119 14.72 0.36 -1.58
C PHE A 119 15.63 0.32 -2.81
N GLU A 120 16.29 1.44 -3.12
CA GLU A 120 17.22 1.55 -4.23
C GLU A 120 18.32 0.49 -4.15
N ARG A 121 18.96 0.33 -2.97
CA ARG A 121 19.96 -0.74 -2.76
C ARG A 121 19.39 -2.14 -2.97
N GLN A 122 18.20 -2.41 -2.46
CA GLN A 122 17.52 -3.72 -2.60
C GLN A 122 17.19 -4.07 -4.06
N HIS A 123 17.06 -3.06 -4.91
CA HIS A 123 16.69 -3.20 -6.32
C HIS A 123 17.81 -2.79 -7.29
N HIS A 124 19.06 -2.71 -6.81
CA HIS A 124 20.24 -2.38 -7.60
C HIS A 124 20.11 -1.07 -8.40
N LEU A 125 19.49 -0.06 -7.80
CA LEU A 125 19.41 1.31 -8.28
C LEU A 125 20.51 2.18 -7.64
N ARG A 126 20.74 3.38 -8.18
CA ARG A 126 21.60 4.38 -7.54
C ARG A 126 20.98 4.77 -6.19
N ALA A 127 21.71 4.55 -5.10
CA ALA A 127 21.21 4.74 -3.74
C ALA A 127 21.39 6.17 -3.21
N ASP A 128 20.90 7.18 -3.93
CA ASP A 128 21.05 8.60 -3.57
C ASP A 128 19.90 9.14 -2.71
N GLY A 129 18.80 8.39 -2.58
CA GLY A 129 17.64 8.76 -1.75
C GLY A 129 16.70 9.75 -2.41
N VAL A 130 16.82 9.92 -3.73
CA VAL A 130 15.90 10.70 -4.56
C VAL A 130 14.99 9.73 -5.31
N ALA A 131 13.70 9.74 -4.99
CA ALA A 131 12.73 8.91 -5.70
C ALA A 131 12.43 9.51 -7.08
N ASP A 132 13.32 9.23 -8.04
CA ASP A 132 13.10 9.51 -9.45
C ASP A 132 11.94 8.69 -10.03
N LEU A 133 11.57 8.95 -11.27
CA LEU A 133 10.44 8.27 -11.92
C LEU A 133 10.62 6.76 -11.98
N LYS A 134 11.86 6.28 -12.18
CA LYS A 134 12.17 4.85 -12.22
C LYS A 134 11.94 4.23 -10.84
N THR A 135 12.41 4.90 -9.79
CA THR A 135 12.27 4.50 -8.40
C THR A 135 10.82 4.54 -7.97
N GLU A 136 10.09 5.64 -8.20
CA GLU A 136 8.65 5.77 -7.92
C GLU A 136 7.84 4.65 -8.59
N ARG A 137 8.07 4.37 -9.88
CA ARG A 137 7.34 3.31 -10.61
C ARG A 137 7.64 1.91 -10.07
N LEU A 138 8.91 1.62 -9.80
CA LEU A 138 9.30 0.31 -9.27
C LEU A 138 8.75 0.08 -7.87
N LEU A 139 8.85 1.11 -7.03
CA LEU A 139 8.33 1.12 -5.67
C LEU A 139 6.81 0.98 -5.66
N HIS A 140 6.10 1.73 -6.51
CA HIS A 140 4.66 1.60 -6.67
C HIS A 140 4.25 0.19 -7.11
N ARG A 141 4.93 -0.39 -8.10
CA ARG A 141 4.65 -1.76 -8.56
C ARG A 141 4.91 -2.79 -7.45
N ALA A 142 6.03 -2.67 -6.75
CA ALA A 142 6.40 -3.56 -5.66
C ALA A 142 5.39 -3.47 -4.52
N ALA A 143 5.01 -2.26 -4.13
CA ALA A 143 4.04 -2.02 -3.08
C ALA A 143 2.66 -2.55 -3.46
N ASN A 144 2.19 -2.37 -4.69
CA ASN A 144 0.81 -2.71 -5.08
C ASN A 144 0.59 -4.17 -5.48
N ARG A 145 1.63 -5.01 -5.48
CA ARG A 145 1.48 -6.46 -5.62
C ARG A 145 0.82 -7.04 -4.37
N VAL A 146 -0.30 -7.75 -4.52
CA VAL A 146 -0.84 -8.60 -3.46
C VAL A 146 0.07 -9.80 -3.30
N PRO A 147 0.66 -10.06 -2.11
CA PRO A 147 1.48 -11.24 -1.94
C PRO A 147 0.63 -12.52 -2.07
N ARG A 148 1.05 -13.42 -2.97
CA ARG A 148 0.42 -14.73 -3.18
C ARG A 148 1.19 -15.88 -2.50
N GLU A 149 2.34 -15.57 -1.94
CA GLU A 149 3.24 -16.53 -1.31
C GLU A 149 2.76 -16.92 0.09
N ARG A 150 3.09 -18.14 0.52
CA ARG A 150 2.93 -18.55 1.92
C ARG A 150 3.81 -17.71 2.85
N HIS A 151 4.99 -17.29 2.39
CA HIS A 151 5.95 -16.51 3.17
C HIS A 151 6.43 -15.27 2.43
N PRO A 152 5.60 -14.22 2.33
CA PRO A 152 5.99 -13.00 1.63
C PRO A 152 7.17 -12.28 2.28
N HIS A 153 7.98 -11.65 1.43
CA HIS A 153 9.10 -10.79 1.81
C HIS A 153 8.63 -9.39 2.22
N VAL A 154 8.00 -9.31 3.40
CA VAL A 154 7.61 -8.02 4.00
C VAL A 154 8.60 -7.66 5.11
N ALA A 155 8.99 -6.40 5.24
CA ALA A 155 9.89 -5.98 6.32
C ALA A 155 9.25 -6.18 7.71
N ARG A 156 10.12 -6.48 8.70
CA ARG A 156 9.71 -6.63 10.11
C ARG A 156 9.10 -5.31 10.60
N PRO A 157 7.95 -5.33 11.31
CA PRO A 157 7.40 -4.14 11.93
C PRO A 157 8.36 -3.62 13.03
N PRO A 158 8.28 -2.33 13.37
CA PRO A 158 9.21 -1.71 14.32
C PRO A 158 9.19 -2.41 15.69
N ALA A 159 10.32 -2.36 16.40
CA ALA A 159 10.42 -2.77 17.80
C ALA A 159 10.06 -1.58 18.69
N ASP A 160 8.83 -1.08 18.52
CA ASP A 160 8.33 0.13 19.15
C ASP A 160 7.05 -0.23 19.91
N TYR A 161 7.16 -0.29 21.24
CA TYR A 161 6.13 -0.83 22.13
C TYR A 161 5.42 0.28 22.92
N HIS A 162 5.64 1.56 22.56
CA HIS A 162 4.92 2.65 23.20
C HIS A 162 3.41 2.54 22.93
N HIS A 163 2.62 2.73 23.99
CA HIS A 163 1.17 2.68 23.89
C HIS A 163 0.65 3.90 23.15
N VAL A 164 -0.35 3.67 22.31
CA VAL A 164 -1.03 4.68 21.52
C VAL A 164 -2.52 4.44 21.56
N HIS A 165 -3.30 5.51 21.66
CA HIS A 165 -4.73 5.44 21.37
C HIS A 165 -4.95 5.58 19.87
N PHE A 166 -5.55 4.57 19.27
CA PHE A 166 -5.78 4.49 17.84
C PHE A 166 -7.21 4.02 17.58
N ARG A 167 -8.01 4.88 16.97
CA ARG A 167 -9.42 4.62 16.61
C ARG A 167 -10.25 4.04 17.77
N GLY A 168 -10.12 4.64 18.95
CA GLY A 168 -10.94 4.32 20.13
C GLY A 168 -10.41 3.18 21.00
N VAL A 169 -9.29 2.55 20.65
CA VAL A 169 -8.68 1.49 21.47
C VAL A 169 -7.19 1.74 21.74
N THR A 170 -6.65 1.09 22.76
CA THR A 170 -5.21 1.08 23.05
C THR A 170 -4.51 0.01 22.24
N LEU A 171 -3.40 0.37 21.59
CA LEU A 171 -2.46 -0.56 20.95
C LEU A 171 -1.05 -0.11 21.31
N ASN A 172 -0.03 -0.91 20.96
CA ASN A 172 1.32 -0.38 20.83
C ASN A 172 1.61 0.05 19.38
N GLU A 173 2.64 0.89 19.20
CA GLU A 173 3.01 1.43 17.89
C GLU A 173 3.28 0.31 16.86
N ARG A 174 3.98 -0.76 17.27
CA ARG A 174 4.22 -1.95 16.45
C ARG A 174 2.92 -2.55 15.89
N THR A 175 1.93 -2.78 16.75
CA THR A 175 0.64 -3.38 16.38
C THR A 175 -0.16 -2.45 15.49
N LYS A 176 -0.17 -1.15 15.77
CA LYS A 176 -0.79 -0.13 14.90
C LYS A 176 -0.19 -0.16 13.50
N VAL A 177 1.14 -0.23 13.39
CA VAL A 177 1.85 -0.33 12.09
C VAL A 177 1.50 -1.61 11.34
N MET A 178 1.37 -2.73 12.03
CA MET A 178 0.92 -3.98 11.40
C MET A 178 -0.53 -3.85 10.91
N LEU A 179 -1.43 -3.26 11.70
CA LEU A 179 -2.82 -3.05 11.34
C LEU A 179 -2.96 -2.16 10.10
N GLN A 180 -2.30 -1.00 10.09
CA GLN A 180 -2.30 -0.10 8.92
C GLN A 180 -1.76 -0.80 7.67
N ARG A 181 -0.80 -1.71 7.81
CA ARG A 181 -0.30 -2.53 6.71
C ARG A 181 -1.33 -3.56 6.25
N ALA A 182 -2.06 -4.19 7.18
CA ALA A 182 -3.18 -5.07 6.85
C ALA A 182 -4.24 -4.31 6.05
N GLU A 183 -4.57 -3.07 6.41
CA GLU A 183 -5.52 -2.23 5.67
C GLU A 183 -5.05 -1.96 4.23
N LEU A 184 -3.74 -1.73 4.02
CA LEU A 184 -3.19 -1.63 2.67
C LEU A 184 -3.34 -2.92 1.86
N TYR A 185 -3.18 -4.09 2.47
CA TYR A 185 -3.42 -5.36 1.78
C TYR A 185 -4.91 -5.60 1.53
N ALA A 186 -5.77 -5.24 2.48
CA ALA A 186 -7.22 -5.33 2.35
C ALA A 186 -7.72 -4.47 1.19
N HIS A 187 -7.24 -3.23 1.06
CA HIS A 187 -7.53 -2.34 -0.05
C HIS A 187 -7.19 -2.99 -1.40
N LYS A 188 -6.03 -3.65 -1.52
CA LYS A 188 -5.63 -4.34 -2.75
C LYS A 188 -6.46 -5.60 -3.03
N LEU A 189 -7.12 -6.16 -2.02
CA LEU A 189 -8.08 -7.26 -2.15
C LEU A 189 -9.51 -6.77 -2.45
N GLY A 190 -9.70 -5.46 -2.65
CA GLY A 190 -10.99 -4.81 -2.90
C GLY A 190 -11.80 -4.53 -1.64
N VAL A 191 -11.17 -4.54 -0.46
CA VAL A 191 -11.79 -4.15 0.80
C VAL A 191 -11.39 -2.71 1.12
N HIS A 192 -12.28 -1.78 0.87
CA HIS A 192 -12.05 -0.36 1.10
C HIS A 192 -12.48 0.06 2.52
N GLY A 193 -11.89 1.18 2.96
CA GLY A 193 -12.08 1.74 4.28
C GLY A 193 -11.19 1.11 5.34
N ASP A 194 -11.17 1.79 6.47
CA ASP A 194 -10.40 1.40 7.64
C ASP A 194 -11.11 0.26 8.38
N PHE A 195 -10.33 -0.56 9.07
CA PHE A 195 -10.84 -1.58 9.98
C PHE A 195 -11.34 -0.90 11.26
N GLY A 196 -12.62 -1.11 11.56
CA GLY A 196 -13.20 -0.72 12.85
C GLY A 196 -12.68 -1.63 13.95
N LEU A 197 -12.23 -1.05 15.06
CA LEU A 197 -11.70 -1.79 16.20
C LEU A 197 -12.75 -1.87 17.30
N VAL A 198 -13.03 -3.08 17.78
CA VAL A 198 -13.98 -3.34 18.88
C VAL A 198 -13.25 -3.39 20.21
N GLN A 199 -12.06 -4.01 20.22
CA GLN A 199 -11.23 -4.13 21.41
C GLN A 199 -9.75 -4.04 21.02
N GLY A 200 -8.95 -3.40 21.87
CA GLY A 200 -7.50 -3.27 21.71
C GLY A 200 -6.71 -4.10 22.70
N SER A 201 -5.41 -3.83 22.76
CA SER A 201 -4.44 -4.44 23.68
C SER A 201 -4.47 -3.76 25.05
N TYR A 202 -3.77 -4.36 26.03
CA TYR A 202 -3.57 -3.83 27.39
C TYR A 202 -4.89 -3.52 28.12
N HIS A 203 -5.87 -4.42 27.97
CA HIS A 203 -7.19 -4.27 28.56
C HIS A 203 -7.48 -5.41 29.55
N PRO A 204 -6.83 -5.40 30.73
CA PRO A 204 -7.07 -6.42 31.74
C PRO A 204 -8.51 -6.32 32.27
N GLY A 205 -9.24 -7.44 32.33
CA GLY A 205 -10.45 -7.53 33.16
C GLY A 205 -11.81 -7.47 32.47
N VAL A 206 -11.97 -7.97 31.24
CA VAL A 206 -13.30 -8.36 30.74
C VAL A 206 -13.39 -9.87 30.58
N ALA A 207 -14.34 -10.50 31.28
CA ALA A 207 -14.56 -11.95 31.27
C ALA A 207 -14.75 -12.54 29.86
N ALA A 208 -15.10 -11.71 28.87
CA ALA A 208 -15.31 -12.11 27.47
C ALA A 208 -14.02 -12.37 26.67
N SER A 209 -12.83 -12.00 27.16
CA SER A 209 -11.60 -11.95 26.33
C SER A 209 -10.57 -13.04 26.63
N ALA A 210 -10.86 -13.96 27.56
CA ALA A 210 -9.97 -15.08 27.93
C ALA A 210 -8.50 -14.67 28.18
N GLY A 211 -8.25 -13.45 28.72
CA GLY A 211 -6.93 -12.93 29.07
C GLY A 211 -5.96 -12.67 27.89
N THR A 212 -6.37 -12.87 26.62
CA THR A 212 -5.48 -12.67 25.48
C THR A 212 -5.16 -11.19 25.24
N HIS A 213 -6.02 -10.29 25.69
CA HIS A 213 -5.86 -8.83 25.57
C HIS A 213 -5.20 -8.16 26.78
N ASP A 214 -4.80 -8.91 27.81
CA ASP A 214 -4.18 -8.34 29.02
C ASP A 214 -2.80 -7.70 28.71
N GLY A 215 -2.16 -8.13 27.62
CA GLY A 215 -0.89 -7.60 27.12
C GLY A 215 -1.01 -6.89 25.78
N GLY A 216 0.13 -6.67 25.12
CA GLY A 216 0.22 -6.10 23.78
C GLY A 216 -0.25 -7.03 22.67
N GLY A 217 -0.36 -6.52 21.44
CA GLY A 217 -0.47 -7.31 20.21
C GLY A 217 -1.85 -7.89 19.87
N ALA A 218 -2.75 -8.07 20.83
CA ALA A 218 -4.12 -8.56 20.58
C ALA A 218 -5.07 -7.42 20.20
N MET A 219 -5.93 -7.66 19.21
CA MET A 219 -6.98 -6.73 18.78
C MET A 219 -8.16 -7.48 18.15
N ASP A 220 -9.36 -6.90 18.31
CA ASP A 220 -10.58 -7.38 17.68
C ASP A 220 -11.09 -6.39 16.64
N VAL A 221 -11.31 -6.88 15.43
CA VAL A 221 -11.78 -6.10 14.28
C VAL A 221 -13.25 -6.36 14.05
N SER A 222 -14.03 -5.30 13.93
CA SER A 222 -15.46 -5.37 13.63
C SER A 222 -15.71 -5.94 12.23
N VAL A 223 -16.72 -6.81 12.15
CA VAL A 223 -17.24 -7.35 10.88
C VAL A 223 -18.66 -6.88 10.58
N ALA A 224 -19.16 -5.87 11.30
CA ALA A 224 -20.50 -5.32 11.11
C ALA A 224 -20.69 -4.87 9.66
N GLY A 225 -21.79 -5.32 9.03
CA GLY A 225 -22.11 -5.02 7.64
C GLY A 225 -21.18 -5.65 6.59
N ARG A 226 -20.23 -6.52 6.98
CA ARG A 226 -19.29 -7.18 6.06
C ARG A 226 -19.75 -8.60 5.77
N SER A 227 -19.89 -8.94 4.48
CA SER A 227 -20.15 -10.32 4.05
C SER A 227 -19.02 -11.27 4.46
N HIS A 228 -19.31 -12.57 4.61
CA HIS A 228 -18.30 -13.56 4.97
C HIS A 228 -17.10 -13.57 3.99
N ALA A 229 -17.36 -13.44 2.68
CA ALA A 229 -16.30 -13.32 1.67
C ALA A 229 -15.39 -12.09 1.90
N THR A 230 -15.96 -10.97 2.39
CA THR A 230 -15.18 -9.79 2.76
C THR A 230 -14.36 -10.04 4.02
N GLN A 231 -14.93 -10.73 5.02
CA GLN A 231 -14.22 -11.12 6.23
C GLN A 231 -13.00 -12.00 5.92
N LEU A 232 -13.14 -12.98 5.02
CA LEU A 232 -12.00 -13.82 4.59
C LEU A 232 -10.87 -13.02 3.92
N LYS A 233 -11.21 -11.96 3.17
CA LYS A 233 -10.21 -11.04 2.61
C LYS A 233 -9.52 -10.21 3.70
N MET A 234 -10.26 -9.78 4.72
CA MET A 234 -9.70 -9.07 5.88
C MET A 234 -8.76 -9.98 6.68
N VAL A 235 -9.17 -11.22 6.96
CA VAL A 235 -8.32 -12.24 7.59
C VAL A 235 -7.05 -12.47 6.76
N LYS A 236 -7.17 -12.61 5.44
CA LYS A 236 -6.00 -12.76 4.55
C LYS A 236 -5.05 -11.57 4.67
N ALA A 237 -5.58 -10.36 4.70
CA ALA A 237 -4.80 -9.14 4.82
C ALA A 237 -4.06 -9.03 6.16
N LEU A 238 -4.73 -9.39 7.26
CA LEU A 238 -4.13 -9.49 8.60
C LEU A 238 -3.00 -10.53 8.63
N ARG A 239 -3.26 -11.74 8.14
CA ARG A 239 -2.27 -12.82 8.05
C ARG A 239 -1.03 -12.37 7.26
N LEU A 240 -1.23 -11.76 6.08
CA LEU A 240 -0.16 -11.18 5.26
C LEU A 240 0.63 -10.07 5.97
N ALA A 241 0.02 -9.30 6.87
CA ALA A 241 0.69 -8.27 7.65
C ALA A 241 1.46 -8.83 8.87
N GLY A 242 1.27 -10.11 9.20
CA GLY A 242 1.95 -10.81 10.30
C GLY A 242 1.08 -11.02 11.54
N PHE A 243 -0.24 -11.05 11.40
CA PHE A 243 -1.13 -11.46 12.48
C PHE A 243 -1.47 -12.95 12.39
N ALA A 244 -1.54 -13.61 13.54
CA ALA A 244 -2.36 -14.80 13.71
C ALA A 244 -3.81 -14.31 13.83
N ALA A 245 -4.68 -14.63 12.86
CA ALA A 245 -6.01 -14.02 12.78
C ALA A 245 -7.08 -15.01 12.36
N TRP A 246 -8.26 -14.90 12.96
CA TRP A 246 -9.43 -15.76 12.71
C TRP A 246 -10.73 -14.99 12.80
N THR A 247 -11.73 -15.38 12.03
CA THR A 247 -13.13 -15.04 12.32
C THR A 247 -13.58 -15.72 13.61
N ARG A 248 -14.47 -15.03 14.33
CA ARG A 248 -15.17 -15.50 15.52
C ARG A 248 -16.65 -15.25 15.35
N GLY A 249 -17.46 -16.11 15.94
CA GLY A 249 -18.91 -15.93 15.94
C GLY A 249 -19.61 -16.76 17.02
N PRO A 250 -20.96 -16.84 16.96
CA PRO A 250 -21.75 -17.50 18.00
C PRO A 250 -21.40 -18.97 18.24
N ALA A 251 -20.93 -19.68 17.20
CA ALA A 251 -20.45 -21.07 17.33
C ALA A 251 -19.22 -21.20 18.25
N ASP A 252 -18.45 -20.13 18.41
CA ASP A 252 -17.30 -20.05 19.30
C ASP A 252 -17.66 -19.40 20.65
N GLY A 253 -18.92 -18.99 20.86
CA GLY A 253 -19.37 -18.28 22.07
C GLY A 253 -19.14 -16.76 22.04
N PHE A 254 -18.87 -16.17 20.87
CA PHE A 254 -18.58 -14.73 20.74
C PHE A 254 -19.56 -14.00 19.82
N SER A 255 -19.74 -12.69 20.05
CA SER A 255 -20.31 -11.82 19.02
C SER A 255 -19.41 -11.80 17.77
N PRO A 256 -19.95 -11.68 16.54
CA PRO A 256 -19.13 -11.73 15.33
C PRO A 256 -18.03 -10.66 15.28
N HIS A 257 -16.79 -11.10 15.12
CA HIS A 257 -15.60 -10.24 14.93
C HIS A 257 -14.45 -11.02 14.28
N ILE A 258 -13.35 -10.35 13.95
CA ILE A 258 -12.07 -11.02 13.63
C ILE A 258 -11.13 -10.79 14.80
N HIS A 259 -10.69 -11.87 15.44
CA HIS A 259 -9.66 -11.84 16.47
C HIS A 259 -8.27 -11.91 15.82
N ALA A 260 -7.34 -11.03 16.19
CA ALA A 260 -6.01 -10.96 15.60
C ALA A 260 -4.92 -10.70 16.64
N ILE A 261 -3.82 -11.46 16.56
CA ILE A 261 -2.66 -11.35 17.45
C ILE A 261 -1.41 -11.06 16.63
N ALA A 262 -0.73 -9.96 16.96
CA ALA A 262 0.50 -9.52 16.33
C ALA A 262 1.65 -10.49 16.62
N ILE A 263 2.07 -11.27 15.62
CA ILE A 263 3.13 -12.26 15.79
C ILE A 263 4.45 -11.57 16.17
N GLY A 264 5.10 -12.11 17.20
CA GLY A 264 6.38 -11.60 17.70
C GLY A 264 6.29 -10.24 18.39
N ASP A 265 5.10 -9.82 18.81
CA ASP A 265 4.98 -8.79 19.85
C ASP A 265 5.58 -9.32 21.17
N ARG A 266 6.36 -8.47 21.86
CA ARG A 266 7.08 -8.87 23.08
C ARG A 266 6.15 -8.83 24.29
N ASP A 267 5.11 -8.00 24.23
CA ASP A 267 4.24 -7.73 25.36
C ASP A 267 3.00 -8.63 25.34
N LEU A 268 2.94 -9.65 24.46
CA LEU A 268 1.83 -10.60 24.40
C LEU A 268 1.52 -11.18 25.79
N ALA A 269 0.25 -11.33 26.11
CA ALA A 269 -0.17 -12.17 27.23
C ALA A 269 0.20 -13.64 26.98
N PRO A 270 0.39 -14.47 28.03
CA PRO A 270 0.70 -15.90 27.87
C PRO A 270 -0.28 -16.64 26.94
N LEU A 271 -1.58 -16.40 27.09
CA LEU A 271 -2.60 -17.04 26.25
C LEU A 271 -2.54 -16.56 24.79
N ALA A 272 -2.24 -15.28 24.56
CA ALA A 272 -2.03 -14.76 23.20
C ALA A 272 -0.79 -15.39 22.53
N ARG A 273 0.28 -15.66 23.29
CA ARG A 273 1.44 -16.43 22.78
C ARG A 273 1.03 -17.85 22.38
N GLN A 274 0.21 -18.53 23.19
CA GLN A 274 -0.28 -19.86 22.85
C GLN A 274 -1.09 -19.85 21.54
N GLN A 275 -1.97 -18.87 21.36
CA GLN A 275 -2.73 -18.75 20.11
C GLN A 275 -1.84 -18.54 18.87
N VAL A 276 -0.69 -17.87 19.00
CA VAL A 276 0.28 -17.77 17.90
C VAL A 276 0.83 -19.16 17.52
N HIS A 277 1.16 -20.01 18.49
CA HIS A 277 1.57 -21.39 18.21
C HIS A 277 0.44 -22.19 17.53
N ASP A 278 -0.78 -22.05 18.03
CA ASP A 278 -1.98 -22.70 17.48
C ASP A 278 -2.23 -22.29 16.02
N TYR A 279 -2.04 -21.00 15.69
CA TYR A 279 -2.11 -20.51 14.31
C TYR A 279 -1.15 -21.24 13.38
N PHE A 280 0.10 -21.38 13.78
CA PHE A 280 1.10 -22.09 12.99
C PHE A 280 0.80 -23.58 12.85
N ALA A 281 0.22 -24.19 13.89
CA ALA A 281 -0.30 -25.56 13.88
C ALA A 281 -1.60 -25.73 13.07
N GLY A 282 -2.22 -24.65 12.57
CA GLY A 282 -3.47 -24.70 11.81
C GLY A 282 -4.72 -24.92 12.67
N ARG A 283 -4.65 -24.51 13.93
CA ARG A 283 -5.71 -24.62 14.92
C ARG A 283 -6.45 -23.29 15.09
N ASN A 284 -7.58 -23.32 15.78
CA ASN A 284 -8.47 -22.18 15.97
C ASN A 284 -8.01 -21.21 17.07
N GLY A 285 -7.01 -21.57 17.89
CA GLY A 285 -6.53 -20.75 19.01
C GLY A 285 -7.46 -20.75 20.23
N LEU A 286 -8.45 -21.64 20.29
CA LEU A 286 -9.34 -21.78 21.45
C LEU A 286 -8.99 -23.06 22.21
N ALA A 287 -9.45 -23.16 23.47
CA ALA A 287 -9.24 -24.36 24.29
C ALA A 287 -9.76 -25.65 23.63
N SER A 288 -10.75 -25.55 22.72
CA SER A 288 -11.28 -26.66 21.94
C SER A 288 -10.29 -27.25 20.93
N ASN A 289 -9.22 -26.53 20.58
CA ASN A 289 -8.16 -26.94 19.67
C ASN A 289 -8.65 -27.47 18.31
N LEU A 290 -9.79 -26.93 17.84
CA LEU A 290 -10.37 -27.28 16.55
C LEU A 290 -9.52 -26.73 15.40
N VAL A 291 -9.80 -27.19 14.19
CA VAL A 291 -9.15 -26.69 12.97
C VAL A 291 -9.48 -25.21 12.77
N ASP A 292 -8.51 -24.44 12.27
CA ASP A 292 -8.70 -23.05 11.83
C ASP A 292 -10.00 -22.88 11.01
N PRO A 293 -10.99 -22.09 11.49
CA PRO A 293 -12.25 -21.88 10.79
C PRO A 293 -12.04 -21.25 9.40
N ASP A 294 -10.99 -20.45 9.22
CA ASP A 294 -10.66 -19.79 7.97
C ASP A 294 -9.58 -20.53 7.17
N ARG A 295 -9.46 -21.87 7.32
CA ARG A 295 -8.42 -22.67 6.65
C ARG A 295 -8.34 -22.46 5.13
N ALA A 296 -9.45 -22.10 4.49
CA ALA A 296 -9.53 -21.81 3.06
C ALA A 296 -8.71 -20.56 2.65
N VAL A 297 -8.50 -19.62 3.57
CA VAL A 297 -7.60 -18.46 3.37
C VAL A 297 -6.15 -18.91 3.30
N GLY A 298 -5.83 -20.07 3.86
CA GLY A 298 -4.47 -20.54 4.10
C GLY A 298 -3.80 -19.74 5.22
N ARG A 299 -2.52 -20.01 5.47
CA ARG A 299 -1.73 -19.37 6.53
C ARG A 299 -0.57 -18.55 5.94
N PRO A 300 -0.83 -17.50 5.14
CA PRO A 300 0.23 -16.65 4.63
C PRO A 300 0.74 -15.75 5.77
N TYR A 301 2.06 -15.68 5.98
CA TYR A 301 2.65 -14.78 6.96
C TYR A 301 4.05 -14.35 6.53
N PRO A 302 4.50 -13.13 6.89
CA PRO A 302 5.83 -12.65 6.52
C PRO A 302 6.96 -13.58 6.95
N ARG A 303 8.05 -13.67 6.16
CA ARG A 303 9.21 -14.52 6.48
C ARG A 303 9.76 -14.32 7.89
N TRP A 304 9.81 -13.07 8.37
CA TRP A 304 10.31 -12.77 9.71
C TRP A 304 9.45 -13.38 10.83
N ALA A 305 8.18 -13.69 10.56
CA ALA A 305 7.26 -14.28 11.53
C ALA A 305 7.51 -15.79 11.74
N ALA A 306 8.19 -16.46 10.81
CA ALA A 306 8.42 -17.90 10.86
C ALA A 306 9.24 -18.36 12.09
N LYS A 307 10.06 -17.48 12.66
CA LYS A 307 10.85 -17.77 13.87
C LYS A 307 10.03 -17.81 15.17
N HIS A 308 8.75 -17.45 15.09
CA HIS A 308 7.80 -17.43 16.21
C HIS A 308 6.81 -18.60 16.15
N ARG A 309 7.10 -19.62 15.34
CA ARG A 309 6.35 -20.87 15.27
C ARG A 309 6.39 -21.61 16.59
#